data_AF-K0D742-F1
#
_entry.id   AF-K0D742-F1
#
_cell.length_a   1.000
_cell.length_b   1.000
_cell.length_c   1.000
_cell.angle_alpha   90.00
_cell.angle_beta   90.00
_cell.angle_gamma   90.00
#
_symmetry.space_group_name_H-M   'P 1'
#
loop_
_entity.id
_entity.type
_entity.pdbx_description
1 polymer ?
#
loop_
_entity_poly.entity_id
_entity_poly.type
_entity_poly.pdbx_seq_one_letter_code
_entity_poly.pdbx_strand_id
1 'polypeptide(L)'
;MKTKETFATKIIKRFYGFQGVLDEYRRQELYKIGNTGFMAMFCYMLLSNCIVLLILGLDNYKHSEDVIIWYIMANLLFVVFGISGYIIITTKRRHLIENEVAAKDIQSQKKRLVDISIRQGVCFGTLTFIFNGITSPGFS
;
A
#
# COMPACT_ATOMS: atom_id res chain seq x y z
N MET A 1 26.24 -4.99 23.14
CA MET A 1 25.32 -6.09 22.76
C MET A 1 24.51 -5.65 21.54
N LYS A 2 24.62 -6.35 20.39
CA LYS A 2 23.76 -6.07 19.22
C LYS A 2 22.41 -6.73 19.47
N THR A 3 21.42 -5.99 19.95
CA THR A 3 20.03 -6.45 20.03
C THR A 3 19.59 -6.84 18.63
N LYS A 4 19.36 -8.15 18.40
CA LYS A 4 18.80 -8.65 17.14
C LYS A 4 17.48 -7.91 16.91
N GLU A 5 17.39 -7.15 15.83
CA GLU A 5 16.12 -6.51 15.46
C GLU A 5 15.06 -7.58 15.19
N THR A 6 13.88 -7.41 15.79
CA THR A 6 12.75 -8.32 15.59
C THR A 6 12.26 -8.25 14.13
N PHE A 7 11.78 -9.37 13.58
CA PHE A 7 11.23 -9.43 12.22
C PHE A 7 10.14 -8.37 11.98
N ALA A 8 9.28 -8.11 12.98
CA ALA A 8 8.28 -7.05 12.96
C ALA A 8 8.88 -5.67 12.71
N THR A 9 9.99 -5.33 13.40
CA THR A 9 10.69 -4.06 13.22
C THR A 9 11.21 -3.92 11.80
N LYS A 10 11.70 -5.01 11.18
CA LYS A 10 12.18 -5.01 9.80
C LYS A 10 11.05 -4.76 8.79
N ILE A 11 9.87 -5.33 9.03
CA ILE A 11 8.67 -5.11 8.20
C ILE A 11 8.21 -3.66 8.32
N ILE A 12 8.08 -3.13 9.54
CA ILE A 12 7.66 -1.74 9.79
C ILE A 12 8.64 -0.77 9.14
N LYS A 13 9.95 -0.95 9.31
CA LYS A 13 10.97 -0.13 8.66
C LYS A 13 10.82 -0.13 7.14
N ARG A 14 10.53 -1.30 6.54
CA ARG A 14 10.34 -1.39 5.09
C ARG A 14 9.03 -0.74 4.62
N PHE A 15 7.96 -0.89 5.39
CA PHE A 15 6.65 -0.34 5.06
C PHE A 15 6.63 1.19 5.14
N TYR A 16 7.29 1.76 6.15
CA TYR A 16 7.40 3.22 6.34
C TYR A 16 8.65 3.85 5.71
N GLY A 17 9.51 3.05 5.04
CA GLY A 17 10.71 3.54 4.35
C GLY A 17 11.85 4.01 5.27
N PHE A 18 11.87 3.57 6.53
CA PHE A 18 12.83 4.02 7.54
C PHE A 18 14.16 3.25 7.45
N GLN A 19 15.28 3.95 7.29
CA GLN A 19 16.62 3.35 7.11
C GLN A 19 17.51 3.34 8.37
N GLY A 20 17.10 4.00 9.47
CA GLY A 20 17.88 4.12 10.71
C GLY A 20 17.51 3.14 11.84
N VAL A 21 18.10 3.35 13.02
CA VAL A 21 17.67 2.70 14.28
C VAL A 21 16.33 3.30 14.70
N LEU A 22 15.34 2.44 14.94
CA LEU A 22 14.01 2.88 15.33
C LEU A 22 14.00 3.11 16.84
N ASP A 23 14.10 4.38 17.24
CA ASP A 23 14.01 4.78 18.65
C ASP A 23 12.58 4.56 19.19
N GLU A 24 12.45 4.40 20.51
CA GLU A 24 11.17 4.11 21.18
C GLU A 24 10.14 5.21 20.92
N TYR A 25 10.56 6.48 20.90
CA TYR A 25 9.70 7.60 20.55
C TYR A 25 9.12 7.47 19.12
N ARG A 26 9.98 7.19 18.14
CA ARG A 26 9.57 7.01 16.74
C ARG A 26 8.65 5.80 16.58
N ARG A 27 8.88 4.73 17.35
CA ARG A 27 8.02 3.54 17.34
C ARG A 27 6.62 3.85 17.87
N GLN A 28 6.52 4.59 18.97
CA GLN A 28 5.22 5.00 19.52
C GLN A 28 4.45 5.92 18.56
N GLU A 29 5.15 6.83 17.89
CA GLU A 29 4.55 7.73 16.91
C GLU A 29 3.98 6.95 15.70
N LEU A 30 4.73 5.96 15.20
CA LEU A 30 4.26 5.06 14.14
C LEU A 30 3.03 4.25 14.58
N TYR A 31 2.98 3.76 15.80
CA TYR A 31 1.80 3.06 16.31
C TYR A 31 0.58 3.97 16.42
N LYS A 32 0.74 5.24 16.83
CA LYS A 32 -0.37 6.21 16.83
C LYS A 32 -0.88 6.45 15.42
N ILE A 33 0.01 6.70 14.46
CA ILE A 33 -0.35 6.91 13.05
C ILE A 33 -1.05 5.68 12.48
N GLY A 34 -0.47 4.49 12.70
CA GLY A 34 -1.02 3.23 12.25
C GLY A 34 -2.40 2.96 12.85
N ASN A 35 -2.58 3.20 14.16
CA ASN A 35 -3.85 2.99 14.83
C ASN A 35 -4.93 3.98 14.36
N THR A 36 -4.60 5.26 14.18
CA THR A 36 -5.55 6.25 13.62
C THR A 36 -5.93 5.90 12.19
N GLY A 37 -4.94 5.52 11.36
CA GLY A 37 -5.18 5.05 9.99
C GLY A 37 -6.07 3.81 9.96
N PHE A 38 -5.78 2.82 10.82
CA PHE A 38 -6.58 1.61 10.96
C PHE A 38 -8.02 1.92 11.39
N MET A 39 -8.22 2.79 12.39
CA MET A 39 -9.55 3.17 12.87
C MET A 39 -10.38 3.84 11.76
N ALA A 40 -9.76 4.76 11.00
CA ALA A 40 -10.41 5.41 9.86
C ALA A 40 -10.78 4.39 8.77
N MET A 41 -9.87 3.44 8.50
CA MET A 41 -10.10 2.40 7.51
C MET A 41 -11.21 1.43 7.92
N PHE A 42 -11.24 1.05 9.20
CA PHE A 42 -12.25 0.19 9.77
C PHE A 42 -13.63 0.84 9.68
N CYS A 43 -13.72 2.14 10.03
CA CYS A 43 -14.96 2.91 9.89
C CYS A 43 -15.42 3.00 8.42
N TYR A 44 -14.50 3.31 7.50
CA TYR A 44 -14.80 3.31 6.06
C TYR A 44 -15.31 1.96 5.59
N MET A 45 -14.65 0.85 5.98
CA MET A 45 -15.05 -0.49 5.56
C MET A 45 -16.46 -0.83 6.05
N LEU A 46 -16.77 -0.54 7.31
CA LEU A 46 -18.12 -0.75 7.87
C LEU A 46 -19.17 0.05 7.09
N LEU A 47 -18.95 1.35 6.88
CA LEU A 47 -19.88 2.21 6.14
C LEU A 47 -20.03 1.74 4.68
N SER A 48 -18.94 1.39 4.02
CA SER A 48 -18.92 0.92 2.64
C SER A 48 -19.73 -0.37 2.48
N ASN A 49 -19.59 -1.32 3.41
CA ASN A 49 -20.39 -2.56 3.42
C ASN A 49 -21.88 -2.27 3.66
N CYS A 50 -22.21 -1.40 4.62
CA CYS A 50 -23.60 -1.01 4.87
C CYS A 50 -24.25 -0.36 3.64
N ILE A 51 -23.52 0.51 2.93
CA ILE A 51 -24.02 1.18 1.73
C ILE A 51 -24.33 0.15 0.62
N VAL A 52 -23.46 -0.84 0.40
CA VAL A 52 -23.73 -1.89 -0.60
C VAL A 52 -24.96 -2.69 -0.24
N LEU A 53 -25.11 -3.10 1.03
CA LEU A 53 -26.29 -3.84 1.47
C LEU A 53 -27.58 -3.04 1.25
N LEU A 54 -27.55 -1.72 1.49
CA LEU A 54 -28.69 -0.84 1.21
C LEU A 54 -28.99 -0.72 -0.28
N ILE A 55 -27.97 -0.55 -1.13
CA ILE A 55 -28.14 -0.44 -2.59
C ILE A 55 -28.72 -1.74 -3.17
N LEU A 56 -28.17 -2.89 -2.78
CA LEU A 56 -28.68 -4.20 -3.21
C LEU A 56 -30.11 -4.44 -2.75
N GLY A 57 -30.43 -4.04 -1.52
CA GLY A 57 -31.79 -4.13 -0.97
C GLY A 57 -32.79 -3.25 -1.70
N LEU A 58 -32.41 -2.04 -2.10
CA LEU A 58 -33.29 -1.11 -2.84
C LEU A 58 -33.50 -1.54 -4.30
N ASP A 59 -32.50 -2.12 -4.94
CA ASP A 59 -32.57 -2.60 -6.33
C ASP A 59 -33.21 -4.00 -6.46
N ASN A 60 -33.72 -4.59 -5.36
CA ASN A 60 -34.23 -5.96 -5.32
C ASN A 60 -33.26 -6.99 -5.93
N TYR A 61 -31.96 -6.79 -5.76
CA TYR A 61 -30.91 -7.68 -6.26
C TYR A 61 -30.81 -7.83 -7.79
N LYS A 62 -31.45 -6.94 -8.57
CA LYS A 62 -31.54 -7.10 -10.03
C LYS A 62 -30.20 -6.89 -10.75
N HIS A 63 -29.39 -5.94 -10.29
CA HIS A 63 -28.05 -5.64 -10.83
C HIS A 63 -26.94 -5.98 -9.83
N SER A 64 -27.09 -7.09 -9.09
CA SER A 64 -26.18 -7.44 -8.00
C SER A 64 -24.72 -7.58 -8.45
N GLU A 65 -24.48 -8.18 -9.63
CA GLU A 65 -23.12 -8.39 -10.14
C GLU A 65 -22.38 -7.08 -10.40
N ASP A 66 -23.00 -6.14 -11.12
CA ASP A 66 -22.39 -4.85 -11.44
C ASP A 66 -22.06 -4.04 -10.18
N VAL A 67 -22.97 -4.03 -9.20
CA VAL A 67 -22.78 -3.32 -7.94
C VAL A 67 -21.61 -3.91 -7.15
N ILE A 68 -21.50 -5.24 -7.09
CA ILE A 68 -20.43 -5.93 -6.37
C ILE A 68 -19.08 -5.70 -7.06
N ILE A 69 -19.02 -5.76 -8.40
CA ILE A 69 -17.78 -5.52 -9.16
C ILE A 69 -17.29 -4.09 -8.92
N TRP A 70 -18.16 -3.09 -9.03
CA TRP A 70 -17.81 -1.70 -8.76
C TRP A 70 -17.38 -1.47 -7.31
N TYR A 71 -18.06 -2.10 -6.36
CA TYR A 71 -17.70 -2.05 -4.95
C TYR A 71 -16.29 -2.61 -4.68
N ILE A 72 -15.96 -3.77 -5.26
CA ILE A 72 -14.64 -4.40 -5.12
C ILE A 72 -13.57 -3.49 -5.70
N MET A 73 -13.79 -2.95 -6.90
CA MET A 73 -12.84 -2.04 -7.54
C MET A 73 -12.65 -0.75 -6.74
N ALA A 74 -13.72 -0.13 -6.27
CA ALA A 74 -13.65 1.08 -5.45
C ALA A 74 -12.91 0.85 -4.13
N ASN A 75 -13.18 -0.27 -3.44
CA ASN A 75 -12.48 -0.63 -2.21
C ASN A 75 -10.99 -0.90 -2.47
N LEU A 76 -10.66 -1.62 -3.55
CA LEU A 76 -9.27 -1.88 -3.91
C LEU A 76 -8.49 -0.58 -4.14
N LEU A 77 -9.07 0.35 -4.90
CA LEU A 77 -8.48 1.67 -5.13
C LEU A 77 -8.33 2.45 -3.82
N PHE A 78 -9.34 2.45 -2.97
CA PHE A 78 -9.28 3.15 -1.68
C PHE A 78 -8.21 2.56 -0.75
N VAL A 79 -8.09 1.23 -0.67
CA VAL A 79 -7.06 0.55 0.13
C VAL A 79 -5.66 0.91 -0.37
N VAL A 80 -5.43 0.78 -1.69
CA VAL A 80 -4.12 0.99 -2.29
C VAL A 80 -3.72 2.45 -2.22
N PHE A 81 -4.57 3.37 -2.67
CA PHE A 81 -4.21 4.79 -2.77
C PHE A 81 -4.52 5.58 -1.48
N GLY A 82 -5.62 5.27 -0.81
CA GLY A 82 -6.04 5.96 0.41
C GLY A 82 -5.08 5.72 1.56
N ILE A 83 -4.77 4.46 1.89
CA ILE A 83 -3.84 4.16 2.99
C ILE A 83 -2.43 4.60 2.64
N SER A 84 -1.93 4.25 1.45
CA SER A 84 -0.57 4.61 1.06
C SER A 84 -0.39 6.13 1.05
N GLY A 85 -1.37 6.87 0.51
CA GLY A 85 -1.42 8.32 0.54
C GLY A 85 -1.44 8.87 1.97
N TYR A 86 -2.31 8.34 2.84
CA TYR A 86 -2.41 8.75 4.24
C TYR A 86 -1.08 8.56 4.98
N ILE A 87 -0.43 7.41 4.81
CA ILE A 87 0.86 7.12 5.42
C ILE A 87 1.92 8.09 4.89
N ILE A 88 2.06 8.22 3.57
CA ILE A 88 3.07 9.11 2.96
C ILE A 88 2.88 10.55 3.45
N ILE A 89 1.65 11.06 3.42
CA ILE A 89 1.33 12.42 3.87
C ILE A 89 1.64 12.58 5.37
N THR A 90 1.20 11.64 6.20
CA THR A 90 1.36 11.74 7.66
C THR A 90 2.82 11.60 8.08
N THR A 91 3.56 10.68 7.46
CA THR A 91 4.97 10.49 7.77
C THR A 91 5.83 11.65 7.22
N LYS A 92 5.46 12.26 6.08
CA LYS A 92 6.08 13.50 5.59
C LYS A 92 5.79 14.69 6.50
N ARG A 93 4.54 14.86 6.94
CA ARG A 93 4.14 15.99 7.82
C ARG A 93 4.82 15.96 9.19
N ARG A 94 5.17 14.78 9.72
CA ARG A 94 5.84 14.65 11.02
C ARG A 94 7.37 14.59 10.93
N HIS A 95 7.96 14.79 9.74
CA HIS A 95 9.42 14.70 9.51
C HIS A 95 10.06 13.41 10.04
N LEU A 96 9.28 12.34 10.25
CA LEU A 96 9.75 11.11 10.89
C LEU A 96 10.68 10.30 9.98
N ILE A 97 10.58 10.49 8.66
CA ILE A 97 11.44 9.86 7.64
C ILE A 97 12.69 10.70 7.37
N GLU A 98 12.76 11.93 7.87
CA GLU A 98 13.91 12.80 7.71
C GLU A 98 15.02 12.35 8.68
N ASN A 99 15.57 11.17 8.43
CA ASN A 99 17.00 11.03 8.59
C ASN A 99 17.59 12.03 7.59
N GLU A 100 18.42 12.95 8.06
CA GLU A 100 19.29 13.76 7.19
C GLU A 100 19.99 12.81 6.23
N VAL A 101 19.43 12.64 5.03
CA VAL A 101 20.11 11.97 3.94
C VAL A 101 21.21 12.96 3.62
N ALA A 102 22.39 12.74 4.22
CA ALA A 102 23.60 13.47 3.88
C ALA A 102 23.62 13.55 2.36
N ALA A 103 23.61 14.78 1.81
CA ALA A 103 23.33 15.08 0.40
C ALA A 103 24.14 14.25 -0.62
N LYS A 104 25.19 13.59 -0.15
CA LYS A 104 26.03 12.61 -0.84
C LYS A 104 25.33 11.31 -1.28
N ASP A 105 24.18 10.93 -0.71
CA ASP A 105 23.51 9.64 -0.99
C ASP A 105 22.30 9.75 -1.96
N ILE A 106 21.97 10.95 -2.45
CA ILE A 106 20.83 11.14 -3.37
C ILE A 106 21.09 10.51 -4.75
N GLN A 107 22.34 10.52 -5.22
CA GLN A 107 22.70 10.03 -6.55
C GLN A 107 22.74 8.49 -6.63
N SER A 108 23.21 7.82 -5.58
CA SER A 108 23.15 6.37 -5.38
C SER A 108 21.70 5.89 -5.27
N GLN A 109 20.85 6.60 -4.52
CA GLN A 109 19.43 6.30 -4.39
C GLN A 109 18.69 6.43 -5.74
N LYS A 110 18.99 7.45 -6.55
CA LYS A 110 18.44 7.59 -7.91
C LYS A 110 18.80 6.42 -8.82
N LYS A 111 20.08 6.00 -8.85
CA LYS A 111 20.51 4.84 -9.64
C LYS A 111 19.82 3.56 -9.19
N ARG A 112 19.65 3.38 -7.89
CA ARG A 112 18.94 2.23 -7.31
C ARG A 112 17.45 2.23 -7.65
N LEU A 113 16.81 3.40 -7.63
CA LEU A 113 15.42 3.56 -8.07
C LEU A 113 15.25 3.18 -9.54
N VAL A 114 16.15 3.65 -10.42
CA VAL A 114 16.15 3.29 -11.85
C VAL A 114 16.30 1.78 -12.03
N ASP A 115 17.23 1.13 -11.34
CA ASP A 115 17.43 -0.32 -11.42
C ASP A 115 16.18 -1.10 -10.95
N ILE A 116 15.55 -0.66 -9.86
CA ILE A 116 14.30 -1.26 -9.38
C ILE A 116 13.17 -1.07 -10.39
N SER A 117 13.02 0.12 -10.98
CA SER A 117 12.00 0.42 -11.99
C SER A 117 12.20 -0.40 -13.27
N ILE A 118 13.44 -0.55 -13.73
CA ILE A 118 13.76 -1.39 -14.89
C ILE A 118 13.41 -2.85 -14.59
N ARG A 119 13.84 -3.38 -13.44
CA ARG A 119 13.55 -4.78 -13.07
C ARG A 119 12.04 -5.04 -12.94
N GLN A 120 11.30 -4.08 -12.38
CA GLN A 120 9.83 -4.18 -12.27
C GLN A 120 9.16 -4.10 -13.65
N GLY A 121 9.61 -3.21 -14.53
CA GLY A 121 9.11 -3.11 -15.91
C GLY A 121 9.36 -4.38 -16.73
N VAL A 122 10.56 -4.96 -16.62
CA VAL A 122 10.90 -6.24 -17.27
C VAL A 122 10.04 -7.37 -16.72
N CYS A 123 9.92 -7.50 -15.40
CA CYS A 123 9.09 -8.53 -14.78
C CYS A 123 7.62 -8.42 -15.21
N PHE A 124 7.07 -7.21 -15.21
CA PHE A 124 5.70 -6.95 -15.63
C PHE A 124 5.50 -7.28 -17.12
N GLY A 125 6.38 -6.81 -18.00
CA GLY A 125 6.31 -7.09 -19.44
C GLY A 125 6.37 -8.59 -19.74
N THR A 126 7.26 -9.33 -19.09
CA THR A 126 7.36 -10.78 -19.26
C THR A 126 6.09 -11.50 -18.79
N LEU A 127 5.54 -11.11 -17.63
CA LEU A 127 4.29 -11.67 -17.11
C LEU A 127 3.11 -11.39 -18.04
N THR A 128 2.98 -10.16 -18.55
CA THR A 128 1.92 -9.79 -19.49
C THR A 128 2.04 -10.56 -20.81
N PHE A 129 3.25 -10.78 -21.31
CA PHE A 129 3.48 -11.57 -22.51
C PHE A 129 3.06 -13.04 -22.32
N ILE A 130 3.44 -13.66 -21.20
CA ILE A 130 3.04 -15.03 -20.87
C ILE A 130 1.52 -15.11 -20.69
N PHE A 131 0.92 -14.16 -19.97
CA PHE A 131 -0.52 -14.13 -19.74
C PHE A 131 -1.31 -13.98 -21.04
N ASN A 132 -0.91 -13.06 -21.93
CA ASN A 132 -1.50 -12.90 -23.27
C ASN A 132 -1.30 -14.14 -24.16
N GLY A 133 -0.18 -14.85 -24.03
CA GLY A 133 0.04 -16.11 -24.75
C GLY A 133 -0.95 -17.21 -24.31
N ILE A 134 -1.23 -17.30 -23.01
CA ILE A 134 -2.17 -18.28 -22.44
C ILE A 134 -3.62 -17.92 -22.79
N THR A 135 -3.99 -16.64 -22.79
CA THR A 135 -5.35 -16.18 -23.13
C THR A 135 -5.57 -16.02 -24.64
N SER A 136 -4.56 -16.28 -25.47
CA SER A 136 -4.67 -16.26 -26.92
C SER A 136 -5.60 -17.39 -27.39
N PRO A 137 -6.58 -17.11 -28.28
CA PRO A 137 -7.63 -18.06 -28.69
C PRO A 137 -7.14 -19.31 -29.46
N GLY A 138 -5.82 -19.50 -29.61
CA GLY A 138 -5.21 -20.68 -30.24
C GLY A 138 -4.85 -21.83 -29.30
N PHE A 139 -5.10 -21.73 -27.99
CA PHE A 139 -4.77 -22.75 -26.99
C PHE A 139 -5.99 -23.33 -26.22
N SER A 140 -7.23 -23.07 -26.69
CA SER A 140 -8.46 -23.75 -26.22
C SER A 140 -9.01 -24.73 -27.24
#